data_AF-A0A4Z0A0G7-F1
#
_entry.id   AF-A0A4Z0A0G7-F1
#
_cell.length_a   1.000
_cell.length_b   1.000
_cell.length_c   1.000
_cell.angle_alpha   90.00
_cell.angle_beta   90.00
_cell.angle_gamma   90.00
#
_symmetry.space_group_name_H-M   'P 1'
#
loop_
_entity.id
_entity.type
_entity.pdbx_description
1 polymer ?
#
loop_
_entity_poly.entity_id
_entity_poly.type
_entity_poly.pdbx_seq_one_letter_code
_entity_poly.pdbx_strand_id
1 'polypeptide(L)'
;MGSQWLVPIDIYFHQNNAEEHNSALELRDAVLHLRRDGAFVAVPLFRVNLSPIGPHPVGSYEIWCPSESFSSLFSYLCMNRGDLSVLVHPLTREERSDHDTRKAWIGPSYPLDLSVLPVKSETVPLQYPSLKLGYSSTKPPISLETRKVLGTNVENTLKGEKDAARAPTD
;
A
#
# COMPACT_ATOMS: atom_id res chain seq x y z
N MET A 1 -6.75 -0.29 -18.09
CA MET A 1 -7.03 -0.99 -16.83
C MET A 1 -7.19 0.06 -15.75
N GLY A 2 -8.33 0.05 -15.04
CA GLY A 2 -8.66 1.05 -14.02
C GLY A 2 -7.75 0.95 -12.80
N SER A 3 -7.36 2.09 -12.26
CA SER A 3 -6.44 2.31 -11.14
C SER A 3 -7.03 1.96 -9.78
N GLN A 4 -7.52 0.73 -9.61
CA GLN A 4 -8.09 0.23 -8.37
C GLN A 4 -7.20 -0.88 -7.83
N TRP A 5 -5.98 -0.56 -7.43
CA TRP A 5 -5.14 -1.53 -6.70
C TRP A 5 -5.55 -1.50 -5.22
N LEU A 6 -5.62 -2.67 -4.61
CA LEU A 6 -5.59 -2.78 -3.15
C LEU A 6 -4.12 -2.89 -2.74
N VAL A 7 -3.79 -2.25 -1.62
CA VAL A 7 -2.42 -2.21 -1.11
C VAL A 7 -2.42 -2.72 0.32
N PRO A 8 -2.16 -4.01 0.54
CA PRO A 8 -1.74 -4.49 1.85
C PRO A 8 -0.39 -3.88 2.20
N ILE A 9 -0.28 -3.47 3.47
CA ILE A 9 0.90 -2.83 4.03
C ILE A 9 1.24 -3.55 5.32
N ASP A 10 2.35 -4.27 5.37
CA ASP A 10 2.77 -5.02 6.56
C ASP A 10 3.80 -4.23 7.35
N ILE A 11 3.52 -4.04 8.63
CA ILE A 11 4.43 -3.42 9.60
C ILE A 11 5.17 -4.55 10.32
N TYR A 12 6.50 -4.54 10.27
CA TYR A 12 7.34 -5.58 10.86
C TYR A 12 8.04 -5.12 12.13
N PHE A 13 8.19 -6.05 13.05
CA PHE A 13 8.98 -5.93 14.28
C PHE A 13 9.63 -7.28 14.60
N HIS A 14 10.80 -7.26 15.22
CA HIS A 14 11.44 -8.47 15.72
C HIS A 14 10.61 -9.04 16.89
N GLN A 15 10.19 -10.30 16.78
CA GLN A 15 9.26 -10.95 17.72
C GLN A 15 9.73 -10.96 19.20
N ASN A 16 11.04 -10.88 19.43
CA ASN A 16 11.63 -10.87 20.77
C ASN A 16 12.11 -9.46 21.20
N ASN A 17 11.82 -8.42 20.41
CA ASN A 17 12.12 -7.03 20.76
C ASN A 17 10.84 -6.34 21.25
N ALA A 18 10.72 -6.17 22.56
CA ALA A 18 9.56 -5.55 23.18
C ALA A 18 9.37 -4.07 22.77
N GLU A 19 10.46 -3.35 22.53
CA GLU A 19 10.43 -1.94 22.13
C GLU A 19 9.87 -1.78 20.71
N GLU A 20 10.34 -2.59 19.76
CA GLU A 20 9.79 -2.59 18.40
C GLU A 20 8.33 -3.05 18.38
N HIS A 21 7.98 -4.07 19.18
CA HIS A 21 6.59 -4.52 19.28
C HIS A 21 5.68 -3.40 19.82
N ASN A 22 6.09 -2.71 20.88
CA ASN A 22 5.33 -1.56 21.41
C ASN A 22 5.23 -0.44 20.38
N SER A 23 6.33 -0.08 19.72
CA SER A 23 6.35 0.95 18.67
C SER A 23 5.39 0.60 17.52
N ALA A 24 5.32 -0.68 17.14
CA ALA A 24 4.42 -1.16 16.10
C ALA A 24 2.95 -1.02 16.53
N LEU A 25 2.61 -1.31 17.78
CA LEU A 25 1.26 -1.11 18.31
C LEU A 25 0.89 0.38 18.44
N GLU A 26 1.83 1.23 18.87
CA GLU A 26 1.61 2.69 18.92
C GLU A 26 1.36 3.26 17.52
N LEU A 27 2.13 2.84 16.52
CA LEU A 27 1.91 3.22 15.12
C LEU A 27 0.53 2.77 14.63
N ARG A 28 0.13 1.55 14.99
CA ARG A 28 -1.21 1.01 14.67
C ARG A 28 -2.32 1.87 15.27
N ASP A 29 -2.19 2.23 16.54
CA ASP A 29 -3.16 3.07 17.24
C ASP A 29 -3.24 4.47 16.63
N ALA A 30 -2.10 5.06 16.25
CA ALA A 30 -2.06 6.33 15.55
C ALA A 30 -2.80 6.27 14.20
N VAL A 31 -2.60 5.20 13.41
CA VAL A 31 -3.35 4.96 12.17
C VAL A 31 -4.86 4.83 12.42
N LEU A 32 -5.26 4.14 13.50
CA LEU A 32 -6.67 4.00 13.88
C LEU A 32 -7.30 5.34 14.29
N HIS A 33 -6.57 6.18 15.02
CA HIS A 33 -7.00 7.54 15.38
C HIS A 33 -7.16 8.41 14.14
N LEU A 34 -6.17 8.43 13.25
CA LEU A 34 -6.21 9.22 12.01
C LEU A 34 -7.33 8.77 11.07
N ARG A 35 -7.59 7.46 11.00
CA ARG A 35 -8.76 6.92 10.29
C ARG A 35 -10.06 7.43 10.88
N ARG A 36 -10.22 7.35 12.21
CA ARG A 36 -11.41 7.83 12.92
C ARG A 36 -11.63 9.32 12.64
N ASP A 37 -10.57 10.10 12.59
CA ASP A 37 -10.60 11.54 12.41
C ASP A 37 -10.68 11.95 10.92
N GLY A 38 -10.74 10.98 10.00
CA GLY A 38 -11.01 11.20 8.58
C GLY A 38 -9.80 11.58 7.73
N ALA A 39 -8.56 11.41 8.22
CA ALA A 39 -7.35 11.74 7.48
C ALA A 39 -7.15 10.85 6.23
N PHE A 40 -7.55 9.57 6.34
CA PHE A 40 -7.51 8.57 5.27
C PHE A 40 -8.35 7.35 5.64
N VAL A 41 -8.60 6.46 4.68
CA VAL A 41 -9.12 5.12 4.93
C VAL A 41 -7.97 4.13 5.01
N ALA A 42 -7.81 3.49 6.16
CA ALA A 42 -6.84 2.41 6.38
C ALA A 42 -7.46 1.43 7.39
N VAL A 43 -7.25 0.13 7.25
CA VAL A 43 -7.82 -0.85 8.18
C VAL A 43 -6.73 -1.80 8.65
N PRO A 44 -6.06 -1.48 9.77
CA PRO A 44 -5.19 -2.45 10.44
C PRO A 44 -5.99 -3.69 10.84
N LEU A 45 -5.48 -4.87 10.50
CA LEU A 45 -6.08 -6.13 10.90
C LEU A 45 -6.09 -6.27 12.42
N PHE A 46 -7.12 -6.92 12.97
CA PHE A 46 -7.21 -7.12 14.42
C PHE A 46 -5.99 -7.91 14.94
N ARG A 47 -5.66 -8.99 14.23
CA ARG A 47 -4.57 -9.92 14.53
C ARG A 47 -3.21 -9.24 14.39
N VAL A 48 -2.35 -9.45 15.38
CA VAL A 48 -0.91 -9.22 15.32
C VAL A 48 -0.23 -10.58 15.33
N ASN A 49 0.64 -10.82 14.36
CA ASN A 49 1.47 -12.02 14.30
C ASN A 49 2.67 -11.80 15.24
N LEU A 50 2.72 -12.53 16.35
CA LEU A 50 3.84 -12.46 17.30
C LEU A 50 5.02 -13.36 16.93
N SER A 51 4.95 -14.00 15.77
CA SER A 51 5.94 -14.90 15.21
C SER A 51 5.83 -14.87 13.68
N PRO A 52 6.78 -15.47 12.94
CA PRO A 52 6.67 -15.62 11.49
C PRO A 52 5.39 -16.35 11.11
N ILE A 53 4.64 -15.83 10.12
CA ILE A 53 3.39 -16.40 9.61
C ILE A 53 3.35 -16.14 8.09
N GLY A 54 3.03 -17.17 7.30
CA GLY A 54 2.98 -17.03 5.84
C GLY A 54 4.34 -16.58 5.27
N PRO A 55 4.39 -15.60 4.35
CA PRO A 55 5.65 -15.15 3.76
C PRO A 55 6.47 -14.24 4.70
N HIS A 56 5.91 -13.85 5.85
CA HIS A 56 6.47 -12.84 6.74
C HIS A 56 7.45 -13.48 7.73
N PRO A 57 8.75 -13.10 7.71
CA PRO A 57 9.80 -13.83 8.44
C PRO A 57 10.00 -13.38 9.89
N VAL A 58 9.27 -12.36 10.36
CA VAL A 58 9.28 -11.86 11.75
C VAL A 58 7.86 -11.51 12.19
N GLY A 59 7.71 -10.95 13.39
CA GLY A 59 6.42 -10.44 13.86
C GLY A 59 5.87 -9.34 12.92
N SER A 60 4.57 -9.34 12.69
CA SER A 60 3.94 -8.39 11.78
C SER A 60 2.46 -8.11 12.07
N TYR A 61 1.95 -7.03 11.51
CA TYR A 61 0.51 -6.89 11.25
C TYR A 61 0.29 -6.17 9.93
N GLU A 62 -0.82 -6.51 9.27
CA GLU A 62 -1.20 -5.92 7.98
C GLU A 62 -2.15 -4.73 8.19
N ILE A 63 -2.04 -3.73 7.32
CA ILE A 63 -2.97 -2.64 7.13
C ILE A 63 -3.50 -2.72 5.71
N TRP A 64 -4.81 -2.94 5.57
CA TRP A 64 -5.47 -2.79 4.29
C TRP A 64 -5.66 -1.30 3.96
N CYS A 65 -5.28 -0.89 2.75
CA CYS A 65 -5.52 0.46 2.25
C CYS A 65 -6.09 0.44 0.83
N PRO A 66 -7.17 1.19 0.54
CA PRO A 66 -7.65 1.38 -0.82
C PRO A 66 -6.77 2.40 -1.55
N SER A 67 -6.74 2.33 -2.88
CA SER A 67 -5.90 3.22 -3.71
C SER A 67 -6.19 4.71 -3.49
N GLU A 68 -7.44 5.06 -3.17
CA GLU A 68 -7.87 6.45 -2.92
C GLU A 68 -7.22 7.06 -1.67
N SER A 69 -6.73 6.26 -0.72
CA SER A 69 -6.11 6.70 0.53
C SER A 69 -4.62 6.36 0.63
N PHE A 70 -4.09 5.64 -0.37
CA PHE A 70 -2.75 5.09 -0.32
C PHE A 70 -1.68 6.17 -0.21
N SER A 71 -1.75 7.26 -0.99
CA SER A 71 -0.73 8.32 -0.96
C SER A 71 -0.64 8.99 0.41
N SER A 72 -1.78 9.26 1.05
CA SER A 72 -1.85 9.87 2.39
C SER A 72 -1.28 8.95 3.46
N LEU A 73 -1.70 7.67 3.47
CA LEU A 73 -1.19 6.69 4.43
C LEU A 73 0.30 6.42 4.22
N PHE A 74 0.74 6.21 2.98
CA PHE A 74 2.14 5.98 2.63
C PHE A 74 3.02 7.15 3.11
N SER A 75 2.61 8.38 2.84
CA SER A 75 3.34 9.59 3.29
C SER A 75 3.42 9.66 4.81
N TYR A 76 2.33 9.34 5.51
CA TYR A 76 2.32 9.29 6.97
C TYR A 76 3.30 8.24 7.50
N LEU A 77 3.30 7.02 6.96
CA LEU A 77 4.21 5.95 7.37
C LEU A 77 5.68 6.29 7.09
N CYS A 78 5.98 6.93 5.96
CA CYS A 78 7.33 7.43 5.66
C CYS A 78 7.88 8.35 6.76
N MET A 79 7.02 9.19 7.35
CA MET A 79 7.43 10.17 8.36
C MET A 79 7.38 9.64 9.79
N ASN A 80 6.51 8.65 10.10
CA ASN A 80 6.15 8.32 11.48
C ASN A 80 6.43 6.87 11.88
N ARG A 81 6.95 6.01 10.98
CA ARG A 81 7.22 4.59 11.32
C ARG A 81 8.38 4.37 12.31
N GLY A 82 9.16 5.41 12.63
CA GLY A 82 10.43 5.27 13.35
C GLY A 82 11.37 4.31 12.62
N ASP A 83 11.85 3.29 13.34
CA ASP A 83 12.77 2.28 12.82
C ASP A 83 12.08 1.02 12.26
N LEU A 84 10.75 0.92 12.36
CA LEU A 84 9.99 -0.24 11.89
C LEU A 84 10.08 -0.39 10.37
N SER A 85 10.24 -1.61 9.87
CA SER A 85 10.23 -1.86 8.42
C SER A 85 8.82 -2.06 7.92
N VAL A 86 8.51 -1.53 6.74
CA VAL A 86 7.16 -1.59 6.16
C VAL A 86 7.22 -2.19 4.76
N LEU A 87 6.57 -3.33 4.56
CA LEU A 87 6.34 -3.89 3.22
C LEU A 87 5.09 -3.27 2.64
N VAL A 88 5.17 -2.86 1.37
CA VAL A 88 4.03 -2.36 0.59
C VAL A 88 3.96 -3.19 -0.68
N HIS A 89 2.82 -3.79 -0.99
CA HIS A 89 2.68 -4.56 -2.22
C HIS A 89 1.28 -4.40 -2.82
N PRO A 90 1.10 -4.59 -4.13
CA PRO A 90 -0.24 -4.69 -4.71
C PRO A 90 -0.91 -6.00 -4.27
N LEU A 91 -2.24 -6.06 -4.38
CA LEU A 91 -2.98 -7.31 -4.21
C LEU A 91 -3.64 -7.73 -5.52
N THR A 92 -3.06 -8.72 -6.18
CA THR A 92 -3.58 -9.28 -7.43
C THR A 92 -3.84 -10.78 -7.27
N ARG A 93 -4.14 -11.46 -8.38
CA ARG A 93 -4.21 -12.91 -8.39
C ARG A 93 -2.81 -13.56 -8.37
N GLU A 94 -1.74 -12.79 -8.55
CA GLU A 94 -0.37 -13.29 -8.64
C GLU A 94 0.42 -12.94 -7.38
N GLU A 95 -0.07 -13.39 -6.23
CA GLU A 95 0.43 -13.02 -4.90
C GLU A 95 1.94 -13.23 -4.75
N ARG A 96 2.49 -14.32 -5.30
CA ARG A 96 3.95 -14.52 -5.29
C ARG A 96 4.70 -13.40 -6.01
N SER A 97 4.25 -12.99 -7.20
CA SER A 97 4.86 -11.86 -7.93
C SER A 97 4.67 -10.53 -7.20
N ASP A 98 3.52 -10.36 -6.55
CA ASP A 98 3.21 -9.17 -5.76
C ASP A 98 4.18 -9.01 -4.57
N HIS A 99 4.49 -10.11 -3.88
CA HIS A 99 5.45 -10.17 -2.77
C HIS A 99 6.91 -10.34 -3.20
N ASP A 100 7.18 -10.59 -4.49
CA ASP A 100 8.53 -10.77 -5.00
C ASP A 100 9.05 -9.50 -5.68
N THR A 101 8.48 -9.17 -6.85
CA THR A 101 9.03 -8.17 -7.76
C THR A 101 8.23 -6.87 -7.80
N ARG A 102 6.98 -6.86 -7.33
CA ARG A 102 6.11 -5.68 -7.35
C ARG A 102 6.00 -4.96 -6.01
N LYS A 103 6.72 -5.43 -4.99
CA LYS A 103 6.74 -4.82 -3.66
C LYS A 103 7.66 -3.61 -3.59
N ALA A 104 7.41 -2.79 -2.58
CA ALA A 104 8.29 -1.74 -2.10
C ALA A 104 8.51 -1.89 -0.59
N TRP A 105 9.58 -1.29 -0.10
CA TRP A 105 9.88 -1.22 1.33
C TRP A 105 10.02 0.24 1.76
N ILE A 106 9.50 0.56 2.94
CA ILE A 106 9.88 1.76 3.69
C ILE A 106 10.79 1.30 4.83
N GLY A 107 12.06 1.73 4.80
CA GLY A 107 13.09 1.22 5.69
C GLY A 107 13.78 -0.05 5.15
N PRO A 108 14.51 -0.78 6.02
CA PRO A 108 15.18 -2.03 5.65
C PRO A 108 14.20 -3.10 5.13
N SER A 109 14.65 -3.92 4.19
CA SER A 109 13.84 -5.03 3.67
C SER A 109 14.09 -6.33 4.43
N TYR A 110 13.06 -7.17 4.54
CA TYR A 110 13.20 -8.55 5.00
C TYR A 110 13.19 -9.56 3.84
N PRO A 111 13.92 -10.69 3.96
CA PRO A 111 13.84 -11.80 3.01
C PRO A 111 12.56 -12.61 3.25
N LEU A 112 11.55 -12.37 2.44
CA LEU A 112 10.26 -13.08 2.54
C LEU A 112 10.38 -14.55 2.11
N ASP A 113 9.64 -15.45 2.78
CA ASP A 113 9.49 -16.84 2.32
C ASP A 113 8.41 -16.93 1.24
N LEU A 114 8.83 -16.81 -0.02
CA LEU A 114 7.91 -16.84 -1.15
C LEU A 114 7.36 -18.25 -1.45
N SER A 115 7.94 -19.30 -0.86
CA SER A 115 7.59 -20.70 -1.17
C SER A 115 6.15 -21.04 -0.75
N VAL A 116 5.64 -20.36 0.27
CA VAL A 116 4.30 -20.53 0.84
C VAL A 116 3.19 -19.83 0.04
N LEU A 117 3.55 -18.95 -0.90
CA LEU A 117 2.58 -18.18 -1.69
C LEU A 117 2.21 -18.90 -3.00
N PRO A 118 0.92 -18.90 -3.39
CA PRO A 118 0.53 -19.41 -4.70
C PRO A 118 1.08 -18.53 -5.82
N VAL A 119 1.44 -19.16 -6.94
CA VAL A 119 1.85 -18.42 -8.15
C VAL A 119 0.65 -17.66 -8.73
N LYS A 120 -0.54 -18.27 -8.70
CA LYS A 120 -1.77 -17.66 -9.19
C LYS A 120 -3.00 -18.20 -8.47
N SER A 121 -3.80 -17.30 -7.91
CA SER A 121 -5.09 -17.59 -7.27
C SER A 121 -6.25 -17.52 -8.29
N GLU A 122 -7.36 -18.22 -8.02
CA GLU A 122 -8.56 -18.17 -8.88
C GLU A 122 -9.23 -16.79 -8.82
N THR A 123 -9.32 -16.23 -7.63
CA THR A 123 -9.92 -14.93 -7.33
C THR A 123 -8.92 -14.02 -6.64
N VAL A 124 -9.20 -12.71 -6.64
CA VAL A 124 -8.48 -11.76 -5.78
C VAL A 124 -9.05 -11.90 -4.37
N PRO A 125 -8.22 -12.04 -3.32
CA PRO A 125 -8.71 -12.17 -1.95
C PRO A 125 -9.18 -10.80 -1.42
N LEU A 126 -10.38 -10.38 -1.83
CA LEU A 126 -10.93 -9.08 -1.46
C LEU A 126 -11.08 -8.94 0.05
N GLN A 127 -10.56 -7.83 0.57
CA GLN A 127 -10.75 -7.42 1.96
C GLN A 127 -11.71 -6.23 2.03
N TYR A 128 -12.58 -6.24 3.03
CA TYR A 128 -13.55 -5.16 3.34
C TYR A 128 -14.45 -4.69 2.18
N PRO A 129 -15.11 -5.60 1.43
CA PRO A 129 -15.96 -5.21 0.30
C PRO A 129 -17.13 -4.28 0.66
N SER A 130 -17.56 -4.30 1.94
CA SER A 130 -18.62 -3.41 2.45
C SER A 130 -18.27 -1.93 2.37
N LEU A 131 -16.97 -1.58 2.33
CA LEU A 131 -16.51 -0.19 2.22
C LEU A 131 -16.69 0.39 0.81
N LYS A 132 -16.85 -0.45 -0.22
CA LYS A 132 -16.99 -0.03 -1.64
C LYS A 132 -15.86 0.90 -2.11
N LEU A 133 -14.63 0.58 -1.74
CA LEU A 133 -13.40 1.30 -2.12
C LEU A 133 -12.42 0.33 -2.82
N GLY A 134 -11.40 0.86 -3.49
CA GLY A 134 -10.46 0.03 -4.26
C GLY A 134 -11.19 -0.86 -5.27
N TYR A 135 -10.89 -2.16 -5.31
CA TYR A 135 -11.56 -3.12 -6.21
C TYR A 135 -13.08 -3.23 -6.00
N SER A 136 -13.60 -2.85 -4.84
CA SER A 136 -15.05 -2.86 -4.56
C SER A 136 -15.74 -1.55 -4.90
N SER A 137 -15.02 -0.56 -5.45
CA SER A 137 -15.58 0.74 -5.80
C SER A 137 -16.50 0.66 -7.01
N THR A 138 -17.71 1.20 -6.85
CA THR A 138 -18.71 1.32 -7.93
C THR A 138 -18.56 2.63 -8.70
N LYS A 139 -17.62 3.51 -8.32
CA LYS A 139 -17.37 4.75 -9.03
C LYS A 139 -16.65 4.43 -10.36
N PRO A 140 -17.16 4.91 -11.50
CA PRO A 140 -16.48 4.68 -12.77
C PRO A 140 -15.10 5.35 -12.77
N PRO A 141 -14.05 4.70 -13.31
CA PRO A 141 -12.74 5.32 -13.44
C PRO A 141 -12.78 6.47 -14.45
N ILE A 142 -11.83 7.41 -14.32
CA ILE A 142 -11.65 8.49 -15.31
C ILE A 142 -11.39 7.87 -16.69
N SER A 143 -12.15 8.29 -17.70
CA SER A 143 -12.03 7.77 -19.05
C SER A 143 -10.64 8.02 -19.64
N LEU A 144 -10.22 7.19 -20.61
CA LEU A 144 -8.95 7.42 -21.32
C LEU A 144 -8.92 8.80 -21.97
N GLU A 145 -10.01 9.23 -22.59
CA GLU A 145 -10.12 10.53 -23.25
C GLU A 145 -9.99 11.68 -22.25
N THR A 146 -10.65 11.59 -21.10
CA THR A 146 -10.48 12.57 -20.02
C THR A 146 -9.03 12.62 -19.53
N ARG A 147 -8.37 11.47 -19.37
CA ARG A 147 -6.94 11.42 -18.97
C ARG A 147 -6.03 12.05 -20.01
N LYS A 148 -6.28 11.85 -21.30
CA LYS A 148 -5.53 12.50 -22.39
C LYS A 148 -5.69 14.02 -22.35
N VAL A 149 -6.91 14.52 -22.16
CA VAL A 149 -7.18 15.97 -22.02
C VAL A 149 -6.41 16.55 -20.84
N LEU A 150 -6.43 15.88 -19.68
CA LEU A 150 -5.65 16.29 -18.51
C LEU A 150 -4.15 16.34 -18.82
N GLY A 151 -3.61 15.33 -19.51
CA GLY A 151 -2.21 15.30 -19.94
C GLY A 151 -1.85 16.48 -20.85
N THR A 152 -2.67 16.76 -21.87
CA THR A 152 -2.48 17.91 -22.75
C THR A 152 -2.47 19.25 -22.00
N ASN A 153 -3.34 19.39 -20.99
CA ASN A 153 -3.39 20.60 -20.17
C ASN A 153 -2.13 20.78 -19.31
N VAL A 154 -1.59 19.68 -18.77
CA VAL A 154 -0.30 19.68 -18.06
C VAL A 154 0.81 20.12 -19.01
N GLU A 155 0.93 19.51 -20.19
CA GLU A 155 1.96 19.87 -21.16
C GLU A 155 1.87 21.34 -21.61
N ASN A 156 0.66 21.86 -21.81
CA ASN A 156 0.46 23.26 -22.14
C ASN A 156 0.92 24.20 -21.03
N THR A 157 0.70 23.84 -19.77
CA THR A 157 1.16 24.60 -18.61
C THR A 157 2.69 24.56 -18.52
N LEU A 158 3.28 23.37 -18.63
CA LEU A 158 4.71 23.16 -18.47
C LEU A 158 5.55 23.79 -19.58
N LYS A 159 4.98 24.18 -20.73
CA LYS A 159 5.68 24.94 -21.80
C LYS A 159 6.43 26.17 -21.27
N GLY A 160 5.88 26.88 -20.28
CA GLY A 160 6.50 28.06 -19.68
C GLY A 160 7.55 27.75 -18.60
N GLU A 161 7.51 26.54 -18.03
CA GLU A 161 8.33 26.17 -16.88
C GLU A 161 9.74 25.76 -17.33
N LYS A 162 10.76 26.50 -16.87
CA LYS A 162 12.16 26.30 -17.30
C LYS A 162 12.79 25.01 -16.74
N ASP A 163 12.36 24.60 -15.56
CA ASP A 163 12.89 23.43 -14.86
C ASP A 163 12.13 22.14 -15.21
N ALA A 164 11.02 22.26 -15.93
CA ALA A 164 10.24 21.11 -16.39
C ALA A 164 10.86 20.51 -17.65
N ALA A 165 11.24 19.24 -17.59
CA ALA A 165 11.66 18.49 -18.77
C ALA A 165 10.53 18.48 -19.81
N ARG A 166 10.90 18.62 -21.09
CA ARG A 166 9.94 18.58 -22.19
C ARG A 166 9.50 17.14 -22.44
N ALA A 167 8.21 16.93 -22.65
CA ALA A 167 7.72 15.65 -23.15
C ALA A 167 8.38 15.32 -24.51
N PRO A 168 8.78 14.06 -24.75
CA PRO A 168 9.25 13.63 -26.06
C PRO A 168 8.20 13.87 -27.15
N THR A 169 8.65 14.24 -28.33
CA THR A 169 7.84 14.18 -29.55
C THR A 169 8.08 12.81 -30.19
N ASP A 170 7.05 11.97 -30.22
CA ASP A 170 7.07 10.73 -31.02
C ASP A 170 7.08 11.03 -32.52
#